data_AF-A0A7Y3C275-F1
#
_entry.id   AF-A0A7Y3C275-F1
#
_cell.length_a   1.000
_cell.length_b   1.000
_cell.length_c   1.000
_cell.angle_alpha   90.00
_cell.angle_beta   90.00
_cell.angle_gamma   90.00
#
_symmetry.space_group_name_H-M   'P 1'
#
loop_
_entity.id
_entity.type
_entity.pdbx_description
1 polymer ?
#
loop_
_entity_poly.entity_id
_entity_poly.type
_entity_poly.pdbx_seq_one_letter_code
_entity_poly.pdbx_strand_id
1 'polypeptide(L)' 'MTPPSRVAIHYRRLPDRLRIYDQRVVLERDDVVVTLSEPLDLDEPMTFEGDVMLEPGSLAVWFTFPGAWHDIGRF' A
#
# COMPACT_ATOMS: atom_id res chain seq x y z
N MET A 1 -10.00 19.27 -13.49
CA MET A 1 -9.94 18.27 -12.41
C MET A 1 -8.71 18.55 -11.58
N THR A 2 -8.84 18.72 -10.27
CA THR A 2 -7.67 18.82 -9.38
C THR A 2 -6.89 17.50 -9.48
N PRO A 3 -5.55 17.52 -9.62
CA PRO A 3 -4.78 16.29 -9.60
C PRO A 3 -5.07 15.56 -8.29
N PRO A 4 -5.22 14.23 -8.32
CA PRO A 4 -5.47 13.46 -7.12
C PRO A 4 -4.28 13.62 -6.18
N SER A 5 -4.54 13.88 -4.89
CA SER A 5 -3.48 13.97 -3.88
C SER A 5 -2.71 12.65 -3.82
N ARG A 6 -1.41 12.74 -3.57
CA ARG A 6 -0.51 11.59 -3.38
C ARG A 6 0.05 11.60 -1.98
N VAL A 7 0.37 10.42 -1.46
CA VAL A 7 0.99 10.23 -0.16
C VAL A 7 2.18 9.29 -0.27
N ALA A 8 3.25 9.61 0.45
CA ALA A 8 4.43 8.75 0.61
C ALA A 8 4.32 7.97 1.92
N ILE A 9 4.12 6.65 1.83
CA ILE A 9 4.05 5.76 2.99
C ILE A 9 5.44 5.22 3.29
N HIS A 10 6.00 5.62 4.43
CA HIS A 10 7.31 5.17 4.91
C HIS A 10 7.19 3.86 5.69
N TYR A 11 7.43 2.74 5.01
CA TYR A 11 7.39 1.42 5.60
C TYR A 11 8.78 1.01 6.11
N ARG A 12 8.97 1.05 7.44
CA ARG A 12 10.23 0.69 8.10
C ARG A 12 10.19 -0.78 8.56
N ARG A 13 11.16 -1.57 8.12
CA ARG A 13 11.40 -2.94 8.58
C ARG A 13 12.74 -3.02 9.29
N LEU A 14 12.77 -3.74 10.39
CA LEU A 14 14.03 -4.04 11.06
C LEU A 14 14.99 -4.84 10.14
N PRO A 15 16.31 -4.71 10.34
CA PRO A 15 16.95 -3.80 11.31
C PRO A 15 16.93 -2.31 10.88
N ASP A 16 16.98 -2.00 9.60
CA ASP A 16 17.24 -0.64 9.08
C ASP A 16 16.69 -0.42 7.65
N ARG A 17 15.76 -1.25 7.20
CA ARG A 17 15.18 -1.15 5.86
C ARG A 17 14.04 -0.15 5.83
N LEU A 18 14.12 0.83 4.94
CA LEU A 18 13.03 1.75 4.62
C LEU A 18 12.57 1.49 3.19
N ARG A 19 11.26 1.26 3.03
CA ARG A 19 10.60 1.26 1.73
C ARG A 19 9.58 2.39 1.69
N ILE A 20 9.57 3.16 0.61
CA ILE A 20 8.62 4.26 0.41
C ILE A 20 7.64 3.83 -0.67
N TYR A 21 6.35 3.83 -0.35
CA TYR A 21 5.29 3.62 -1.32
C TYR A 21 4.65 4.95 -1.65
N ASP A 22 4.73 5.36 -2.92
CA ASP A 22 4.05 6.55 -3.42
C ASP A 22 2.69 6.12 -4.00
N GLN A 23 1.61 6.58 -3.37
CA GLN A 23 0.26 6.10 -3.66
C GLN A 23 -0.69 7.26 -3.86
N ARG A 24 -1.70 7.03 -4.70
CA ARG A 24 -2.75 8.00 -4.97
C ARG A 24 -3.82 7.92 -3.88
N VAL A 25 -4.17 9.03 -3.25
CA VAL A 25 -5.31 9.08 -2.31
C VAL A 25 -6.61 9.01 -3.11
N VAL A 26 -7.49 8.10 -2.69
CA VAL A 26 -8.82 7.88 -3.28
C VAL A 26 -9.91 8.42 -2.35
N LEU A 27 -9.72 8.26 -1.04
CA LEU A 27 -10.61 8.76 0.00
C LEU A 27 -9.78 9.09 1.25
N GLU A 28 -10.14 10.18 1.93
CA GLU A 28 -9.61 10.53 3.23
C GLU A 28 -10.77 10.89 4.15
N ARG A 29 -10.81 10.25 5.31
CA ARG A 29 -11.74 10.49 6.42
C ARG A 29 -10.98 10.40 7.73
N ASP A 30 -11.59 10.88 8.81
CA ASP A 30 -10.97 10.87 10.14
C ASP A 30 -10.61 9.47 10.64
N ASP A 31 -11.33 8.44 10.17
CA ASP A 31 -11.18 7.05 10.59
C ASP A 31 -10.46 6.15 9.57
N VAL A 32 -10.24 6.62 8.34
CA VAL A 32 -9.60 5.84 7.29
C VAL A 32 -9.00 6.70 6.18
N VAL A 33 -7.82 6.33 5.73
CA VAL A 33 -7.23 6.80 4.46
C VAL A 33 -7.22 5.63 3.48
N VAL A 34 -7.82 5.84 2.31
CA VAL A 34 -7.85 4.85 1.23
C VAL A 34 -6.97 5.32 0.09
N THR A 35 -6.02 4.48 -0.29
CA THR A 35 -5.07 4.77 -1.36
C THR A 35 -5.11 3.69 -2.45
N LEU A 36 -4.76 4.09 -3.66
CA LEU A 36 -4.50 3.19 -4.79
C LEU A 36 -2.99 3.16 -5.04
N SER A 37 -2.42 1.96 -4.97
CA SER A 37 -1.13 1.67 -5.59
C SER A 37 -1.33 1.51 -7.09
N GLU A 38 -0.68 2.40 -7.85
CA GLU A 38 -0.35 2.18 -9.27
C GLU A 38 0.65 1.01 -9.36
N PRO A 39 0.83 0.37 -10.53
CA PRO A 39 1.31 -1.01 -10.65
C PRO A 39 2.43 -1.34 -9.67
N LEU A 40 2.16 -2.29 -8.76
CA LEU A 40 3.07 -2.60 -7.66
C LEU A 40 4.42 -3.04 -8.19
N ASP A 41 5.44 -2.26 -7.85
CA ASP A 41 6.83 -2.53 -8.18
C ASP A 41 7.39 -3.57 -7.20
N LEU A 42 7.02 -4.84 -7.39
CA LEU A 42 7.54 -5.95 -6.61
C LEU A 42 8.65 -6.65 -7.40
N ASP A 43 9.81 -6.80 -6.77
CA ASP A 43 10.94 -7.54 -7.36
C ASP A 43 10.59 -9.03 -7.56
N GLU A 44 9.79 -9.59 -6.64
CA GLU A 44 9.32 -10.97 -6.64
C GLU A 44 7.86 -11.04 -6.18
N PRO A 45 7.07 -12.03 -6.63
CA PRO A 45 5.72 -12.25 -6.12
C PRO A 45 5.72 -12.43 -4.60
N MET A 46 4.77 -11.80 -3.93
CA MET A 46 4.56 -12.06 -2.50
C MET A 46 3.88 -13.42 -2.37
N THR A 47 4.49 -14.32 -1.62
CA THR A 47 3.96 -15.66 -1.36
C THR A 47 3.65 -15.86 0.12
N PHE A 48 2.65 -16.67 0.41
CA PHE A 48 2.35 -17.14 1.76
C PHE A 48 2.02 -18.63 1.68
N GLU A 49 2.70 -19.44 2.49
CA GLU A 49 2.55 -20.91 2.50
C GLU A 49 2.70 -21.60 1.12
N GLY A 50 3.46 -20.98 0.21
CA GLY A 50 3.71 -21.50 -1.15
C GLY A 50 2.73 -21.00 -2.21
N ASP A 51 1.66 -20.32 -1.81
CA ASP A 51 0.71 -19.70 -2.73
C ASP A 51 1.09 -18.26 -3.04
N VAL A 52 0.95 -17.87 -4.31
CA VAL A 52 1.15 -16.48 -4.74
C VAL A 52 -0.03 -15.65 -4.26
N MET A 53 0.26 -14.71 -3.36
CA MET A 53 -0.71 -13.75 -2.86
C MET A 53 -0.75 -12.50 -3.72
N LEU A 54 0.38 -12.00 -4.22
CA LEU A 54 0.43 -10.74 -4.95
C LEU A 54 1.49 -10.76 -6.04
N GLU A 55 1.07 -10.53 -7.28
CA GLU A 55 1.96 -10.51 -8.44
C GLU A 55 2.54 -9.12 -8.70
N PRO A 56 3.78 -9.02 -9.23
CA PRO A 56 4.31 -7.77 -9.77
C PRO A 56 3.36 -7.16 -10.81
N GLY A 57 3.20 -5.83 -10.75
CA GLY A 57 2.30 -5.11 -11.65
C GLY A 57 0.82 -5.12 -11.24
N SER A 58 0.45 -5.84 -10.18
CA SER A 58 -0.91 -5.77 -9.61
C SER A 58 -1.26 -4.35 -9.17
N LEU A 59 -2.53 -3.98 -9.30
CA LEU A 59 -3.08 -2.79 -8.65
C LEU A 59 -3.58 -3.19 -7.26
N ALA A 60 -3.43 -2.32 -6.28
CA ALA A 60 -3.92 -2.59 -4.93
C ALA A 60 -4.60 -1.37 -4.32
N VAL A 61 -5.77 -1.59 -3.74
CA VAL A 61 -6.47 -0.63 -2.88
C VAL A 61 -6.12 -0.94 -1.43
N TRP A 62 -5.64 0.08 -0.71
CA TRP A 62 -5.25 -0.04 0.68
C TRP A 62 -6.17 0.77 1.57
N PHE A 63 -6.52 0.20 2.72
CA PHE A 63 -7.30 0.83 3.78
C PHE A 63 -6.40 0.95 5.01
N THR A 64 -6.01 2.18 5.34
CA THR A 64 -5.15 2.48 6.50
C THR A 64 -5.98 3.17 7.59
N PHE A 65 -6.01 2.58 8.77
CA PHE A 65 -6.82 3.06 9.91
C PHE A 65 -5.93 3.75 10.94
N PRO A 66 -6.16 5.02 11.30
CA PRO A 66 -5.39 5.72 12.32
C PRO A 66 -5.36 4.97 13.65
N GLY A 67 -4.16 4.76 14.21
CA GLY A 67 -3.94 4.07 15.48
C GLY A 67 -3.99 2.53 15.42
N ALA A 68 -4.38 1.94 14.28
CA ALA A 68 -4.31 0.50 14.09
C ALA A 68 -2.88 0.03 13.80
N TRP A 69 -2.58 -1.22 14.19
CA TRP A 69 -1.31 -1.88 13.90
C TRP A 69 -1.30 -2.63 12.56
N HIS A 70 -2.36 -2.46 11.77
CA HIS A 70 -2.53 -3.12 10.48
C HIS A 70 -3.23 -2.20 9.50
N ASP A 71 -3.04 -2.52 8.23
CA ASP A 71 -3.84 -2.06 7.10
C ASP A 71 -4.52 -3.28 6.46
N ILE A 72 -5.45 -3.01 5.54
CA ILE A 72 -6.10 -4.05 4.72
C ILE A 72 -5.85 -3.71 3.25
N GLY A 73 -5.36 -4.69 2.48
CA GLY A 73 -5.15 -4.57 1.04
C GLY A 73 -6.14 -5.43 0.25
N ARG A 74 -6.60 -4.90 -0.89
CA ARG A 74 -7.33 -5.66 -1.92
C ARG A 74 -6.67 -5.45 -3.28
N PHE A 75 -6.34 -6.55 -3.95
CA PHE A 75 -5.63 -6.61 -5.24
C PHE A 75 -6.32 -7.60 -6.16
#